data_AF-A0AAV3S3Y4-F1
#
_entry.id   AF-A0AAV3S3Y4-F1
#
_cell.length_a   1.000
_cell.length_b   1.000
_cell.length_c   1.000
_cell.angle_alpha   90.00
_cell.angle_beta   90.00
_cell.angle_gamma   90.00
#
_symmetry.space_group_name_H-M   'P 1'
#
loop_
_entity.id
_entity.type
_entity.pdbx_description
1 polymer ?
#
loop_
_entity_poly.entity_id
_entity_poly.type
_entity_poly.pdbx_seq_one_letter_code
_entity_poly.pdbx_strand_id
1 'polypeptide(L)' 'MEANQEGGSISRPPKLDGSNYPYWKAHMTAFLKSVDSRTWKSVLRGWAHPTQVLVEGEAPVIKSEVDWTPAEDELAFGK' A
#
# COMPACT_ATOMS: atom_id res chain seq x y z
N MET A 1 28.06 -3.59 17.59
CA MET A 1 27.78 -3.02 16.26
C MET A 1 26.87 -4.02 15.56
N GLU A 2 25.57 -3.76 15.54
CA GLU A 2 24.61 -4.67 14.91
C GLU A 2 24.75 -4.54 13.39
N ALA A 3 25.23 -5.61 12.76
CA ALA A 3 25.36 -5.69 11.32
C ALA A 3 23.96 -5.72 10.72
N ASN A 4 23.62 -4.61 10.05
CA ASN A 4 22.33 -4.36 9.46
C ASN A 4 22.10 -5.33 8.28
N GLN A 5 21.42 -6.45 8.57
CA GLN A 5 21.15 -7.56 7.65
C GLN A 5 19.98 -7.25 6.68
N GLU A 6 19.89 -6.00 6.21
CA GLU A 6 18.81 -5.50 5.34
C GLU A 6 19.03 -5.84 3.85
N GLY A 7 20.16 -6.44 3.49
CA GLY A 7 20.58 -6.57 2.08
C GLY A 7 20.08 -7.80 1.31
N GLY A 8 19.38 -8.76 1.94
CA GLY A 8 19.09 -10.04 1.27
C GLY A 8 17.70 -10.64 1.47
N SER A 9 16.86 -10.02 2.29
CA SER A 9 15.55 -10.59 2.60
C SER A 9 14.43 -9.87 1.84
N ILE A 10 13.75 -10.60 0.95
CA ILE A 10 12.48 -10.16 0.36
C ILE A 10 11.30 -10.24 1.34
N SER A 11 11.53 -10.64 2.59
CA SER A 11 10.48 -10.74 3.61
C SER A 11 10.29 -9.46 4.41
N ARG A 12 11.18 -8.47 4.25
CA ARG A 12 11.12 -7.20 4.98
C ARG A 12 11.17 -6.03 4.00
N PRO A 13 10.32 -5.01 4.18
CA PRO A 13 10.35 -3.84 3.33
C PRO A 13 11.67 -3.06 3.51
N PRO A 14 12.34 -2.64 2.42
CA PRO A 14 13.53 -1.80 2.53
C PRO A 14 13.18 -0.40 3.06
N LYS A 15 14.09 0.19 3.84
CA LYS A 15 14.00 1.58 4.27
C LYS A 15 14.30 2.53 3.10
N LEU A 16 13.47 3.56 2.92
CA LEU A 16 13.74 4.65 1.97
C LEU A 16 14.53 5.74 2.68
N ASP A 17 15.73 6.08 2.17
CA ASP A 17 16.60 7.12 2.74
C ASP A 17 16.83 8.31 1.78
N GLY A 18 16.20 8.27 0.60
CA GLY A 18 16.29 9.30 -0.43
C GLY A 18 17.44 9.09 -1.43
N SER A 19 18.54 8.47 -1.01
CA SER A 19 19.67 8.15 -1.89
C SER A 19 19.51 6.80 -2.60
N ASN A 20 18.71 5.91 -2.02
CA ASN A 20 18.58 4.53 -2.44
C ASN A 20 17.33 4.24 -3.29
N TYR A 21 16.67 5.26 -3.85
CA TYR A 21 15.36 5.10 -4.53
C TYR A 21 15.32 3.98 -5.59
N PRO A 22 16.30 3.80 -6.50
CA PRO A 22 16.26 2.71 -7.48
C PRO A 22 16.27 1.32 -6.82
N TYR A 23 17.10 1.12 -5.80
CA TYR A 23 17.18 -0.11 -5.04
C TYR A 23 15.88 -0.35 -4.26
N TRP A 24 15.42 0.66 -3.54
CA TRP A 24 14.18 0.64 -2.77
C TRP A 24 12.99 0.28 -3.66
N LYS A 25 12.87 0.90 -4.84
CA LYS A 25 11.77 0.66 -5.77
C LYS A 25 11.77 -0.79 -6.27
N ALA A 26 12.93 -1.34 -6.65
CA ALA A 26 13.04 -2.71 -7.11
C ALA A 26 12.67 -3.72 -6.01
N HIS A 27 13.20 -3.53 -4.80
CA HIS A 27 12.91 -4.40 -3.66
C HIS A 27 11.48 -4.28 -3.16
N MET A 28 10.91 -3.07 -3.09
CA MET A 28 9.52 -2.87 -2.69
C MET A 28 8.55 -3.49 -3.70
N THR A 29 8.85 -3.36 -4.99
CA THR A 29 8.08 -4.05 -6.05
C THR A 29 8.10 -5.57 -5.85
N ALA A 30 9.27 -6.14 -5.58
CA ALA A 30 9.41 -7.59 -5.36
C ALA A 30 8.69 -8.04 -4.07
N PHE A 31 8.84 -7.29 -2.98
CA PHE A 31 8.16 -7.52 -1.70
C PHE A 31 6.64 -7.55 -1.89
N LEU A 32 6.05 -6.50 -2.47
CA LEU A 32 4.59 -6.41 -2.67
C LEU A 32 4.05 -7.51 -3.59
N LYS A 33 4.78 -7.85 -4.67
CA LYS A 33 4.41 -8.96 -5.55
C LYS A 33 4.50 -10.32 -4.87
N SER A 34 5.40 -10.49 -3.90
CA SER A 34 5.52 -11.73 -3.12
C SER A 34 4.41 -11.90 -2.09
N VAL A 35 3.84 -10.80 -1.58
CA VAL A 35 2.67 -10.81 -0.69
C VAL A 35 1.43 -11.22 -1.47
N ASP A 36 1.05 -10.44 -2.48
CA ASP A 36 -0.04 -10.79 -3.40
C ASP A 36 0.08 -9.92 -4.67
N SER A 37 -0.08 -10.54 -5.84
CA SER A 37 0.05 -9.84 -7.12
C SER A 37 -0.99 -8.71 -7.31
N ARG A 38 -2.13 -8.77 -6.62
CA ARG A 38 -3.17 -7.74 -6.61
C ARG A 38 -2.74 -6.55 -5.77
N THR A 39 -2.01 -6.75 -4.66
CA THR A 39 -1.45 -5.65 -3.85
C THR A 39 -0.59 -4.72 -4.70
N TRP A 40 0.29 -5.26 -5.55
CA TRP A 40 1.07 -4.44 -6.49
C TRP A 40 0.20 -3.75 -7.55
N LYS A 41 -0.85 -4.43 -8.05
CA LYS A 41 -1.79 -3.82 -9.01
C LYS A 41 -2.57 -2.66 -8.41
N SER A 42 -2.95 -2.72 -7.13
CA SER A 42 -3.59 -1.60 -6.43
C SER A 42 -2.67 -0.38 -6.35
N VAL A 43 -1.37 -0.58 -6.10
CA VAL A 43 -0.39 0.50 -6.12
C VAL A 43 -0.27 1.12 -7.52
N LEU A 44 -0.26 0.29 -8.58
CA LEU A 44 -0.20 0.79 -9.95
C LEU A 44 -1.46 1.54 -10.39
N ARG A 45 -2.65 1.08 -9.96
CA ARG A 45 -3.93 1.71 -10.33
C ARG A 45 -4.21 3.00 -9.56
N GLY A 46 -3.47 3.25 -8.49
CA GLY A 46 -3.74 4.34 -7.57
C GLY A 46 -4.86 3.94 -6.63
N TRP A 47 -4.48 3.34 -5.50
CA TRP A 47 -5.41 3.04 -4.42
C TRP A 47 -6.05 4.34 -3.91
N ALA A 48 -7.38 4.35 -3.79
CA ALA A 48 -8.15 5.44 -3.23
C ALA A 48 -8.79 4.97 -1.92
N HIS A 49 -8.60 5.75 -0.86
CA HIS A 49 -9.16 5.43 0.44
C HIS A 49 -10.69 5.59 0.40
N PRO A 50 -11.48 4.60 0.87
CA PRO A 50 -12.92 4.76 1.01
C PRO A 50 -13.28 5.98 1.88
N THR A 51 -14.25 6.77 1.42
CA THR A 51 -14.76 7.96 2.10
C THR A 51 -16.27 7.90 2.22
N GLN A 52 -16.83 8.53 3.26
CA GLN A 52 -18.26 8.70 3.45
C GLN A 52 -18.64 10.17 3.55
N VAL A 53 -19.82 10.51 3.05
CA VAL A 53 -20.42 11.83 3.24
C VAL A 53 -21.42 11.68 4.38
N LEU A 54 -21.16 12.37 5.51
CA LEU A 54 -22.03 12.32 6.70
C LEU A 54 -23.25 13.23 6.56
N VAL A 55 -23.07 14.38 5.89
CA VAL A 55 -24.13 15.35 5.60
C VAL A 55 -24.00 15.81 4.15
N GLU A 56 -25.12 15.88 3.44
CA GLU A 56 -25.17 16.32 2.05
C GLU A 56 -24.64 17.76 1.91
N GLY A 57 -23.58 17.93 1.11
CA GLY A 57 -22.89 19.21 0.92
C GLY A 57 -21.60 19.39 1.73
N GLU A 58 -21.26 18.47 2.63
CA GLU A 58 -19.98 18.47 3.34
C GLU A 58 -18.89 17.68 2.60
N ALA A 59 -17.63 17.97 2.94
CA ALA A 59 -16.49 17.24 2.41
C ALA A 59 -16.54 15.77 2.84
N PRO A 60 -16.18 14.82 1.95
CA PRO A 60 -16.10 13.41 2.31
C PRO A 60 -15.07 13.19 3.43
N VAL A 61 -15.47 12.42 4.43
CA VAL A 61 -14.61 12.01 5.55
C VAL A 61 -14.02 10.64 5.24
N ILE A 62 -12.74 10.46 5.49
CA ILE A 62 -12.04 9.16 5.39
C ILE A 62 -12.75 8.16 6.33
N LYS A 63 -13.18 7.02 5.80
CA LYS A 63 -13.79 5.95 6.59
C LYS A 63 -12.72 5.19 7.35
N SER A 64 -13.03 4.66 8.54
CA SER A 64 -12.15 3.70 9.22
C SER A 64 -12.16 2.36 8.48
N GLU A 65 -11.05 1.61 8.50
CA GLU A 65 -10.93 0.28 7.87
C GLU A 65 -11.99 -0.71 8.39
N VAL A 66 -12.42 -0.56 9.64
CA VAL A 66 -13.47 -1.41 10.24
C VAL A 66 -14.87 -1.15 9.66
N ASP A 67 -15.09 0.01 9.06
CA ASP A 67 -16.37 0.44 8.49
C ASP A 67 -16.44 0.25 6.96
N TRP A 68 -15.42 -0.40 6.39
CA TRP A 68 -15.39 -0.67 4.96
C TRP A 68 -16.40 -1.77 4.61
N THR A 69 -17.18 -1.50 3.57
CA THR A 69 -18.06 -2.50 2.97
C THR A 69 -17.26 -3.48 2.14
N PRO A 70 -17.76 -4.72 1.92
CA PRO A 70 -17.08 -5.69 1.05
C PRO A 70 -16.83 -5.17 -0.38
N ALA A 71 -17.70 -4.29 -0.89
CA ALA A 71 -17.52 -3.66 -2.20
C ALA A 71 -16.37 -2.65 -2.21
N GLU A 72 -16.22 -1.85 -1.14
CA GLU A 72 -15.10 -0.92 -0.99
C GLU A 72 -13.76 -1.67 -0.84
N ASP A 73 -13.76 -2.78 -0.11
CA ASP A 73 -12.59 -3.66 0.03
C ASP A 73 -12.20 -4.28 -1.32
N GLU A 74 -13.17 -4.80 -2.08
CA GLU A 74 -12.91 -5.35 -3.42
C GLU A 74 -12.39 -4.30 -4.42
N LEU A 75 -12.91 -3.07 -4.35
CA LEU A 75 -12.42 -1.92 -5.12
C LEU A 75 -10.98 -1.55 -4.73
N ALA A 76 -10.62 -1.63 -3.45
CA ALA A 76 -9.25 -1.40 -2.99
C ALA A 76 -8.25 -2.40 -3.61
N PHE A 77 -8.70 -3.60 -3.99
CA PHE A 77 -7.92 -4.62 -4.71
C PHE A 77 -7.99 -4.50 -6.24
N GLY A 78 -8.69 -3.48 -6.77
CA GLY A 78 -8.72 -3.16 -8.19
C GLY A 78 -9.55 -4.12 -9.03
N LYS A 79 -10.77 -4.42 -8.62
CA LYS A 79 -11.77 -5.06 -9.47
C LYS A 79 -12.79 -4.07 -10.02
#